data_AF-A0A1W9MXQ2-F1
#
_entry.id   AF-A0A1W9MXQ2-F1
#
_cell.length_a   1.000
_cell.length_b   1.000
_cell.length_c   1.000
_cell.angle_alpha   90.00
_cell.angle_beta   90.00
_cell.angle_gamma   90.00
#
_symmetry.space_group_name_H-M   'P 1'
#
loop_
_entity.id
_entity.type
_entity.pdbx_description
1 polymer ?
#
loop_
_entity_poly.entity_id
_entity_poly.type
_entity_poly.pdbx_seq_one_letter_code
_entity_poly.pdbx_strand_id
1 'polypeptide(L)'
;MNGVISVKTDTVNHLAEVVFDDSKTTVEQMKNLLAENGYAVESVRNERSAPSADAGTDRDAQPGMPVMLDGSASSDPDGDISKYLWEQTEGMPVTLPDPSAIQPEFTAPDAGTDGTVLTFRLTVTDSTGFYSGDSVTVHIAGKPEINTFDDLKIRAVIHTVEKGPIDAVWQKSGEDLTQGGHRVIYGYFYASPDDVNWGSADNPDIFVKIWFDAGGRIDVNFFHVSVPGIDVYSDYLNDTNPGQKGTATLERRYIRHEYLRIVNAR
;
A
#
# COMPACT_ATOMS: atom_id res chain seq x y z
N MET A 1 29.02 17.29 -22.87
CA MET A 1 27.98 17.32 -23.92
C MET A 1 28.46 16.37 -24.96
N ASN A 2 27.66 15.36 -25.27
CA ASN A 2 28.03 14.45 -26.32
C ASN A 2 27.48 15.00 -27.64
N GLY A 3 28.21 14.85 -28.72
CA GLY A 3 27.82 15.41 -30.00
C GLY A 3 28.31 14.58 -31.16
N VAL A 4 27.53 14.57 -32.22
CA VAL A 4 27.89 13.96 -33.50
C VAL A 4 28.04 15.08 -34.52
N ILE A 5 29.23 15.19 -35.11
CA ILE A 5 29.50 16.14 -36.20
C ILE A 5 29.70 15.33 -37.48
N SER A 6 28.91 15.60 -38.51
CA SER A 6 29.12 15.05 -39.85
C SER A 6 30.11 15.93 -40.61
N VAL A 7 31.20 15.34 -41.10
CA VAL A 7 32.23 16.01 -41.89
C VAL A 7 32.40 15.39 -43.26
N LYS A 8 32.75 16.20 -44.25
CA LYS A 8 33.20 15.72 -45.56
C LYS A 8 34.65 15.29 -45.50
N THR A 9 34.93 14.07 -45.95
CA THR A 9 36.28 13.49 -45.95
C THR A 9 37.01 13.63 -47.29
N ASP A 10 36.28 13.97 -48.36
CA ASP A 10 36.87 14.17 -49.69
C ASP A 10 36.04 15.10 -50.59
N THR A 11 36.56 15.33 -51.80
CA THR A 11 35.92 16.16 -52.86
C THR A 11 34.69 15.52 -53.49
N VAL A 12 34.36 14.28 -53.13
CA VAL A 12 33.21 13.51 -53.67
C VAL A 12 32.06 13.46 -52.65
N ASN A 13 32.15 14.23 -51.56
CA ASN A 13 31.17 14.31 -50.47
C ASN A 13 30.98 12.99 -49.69
N HIS A 14 32.01 12.15 -49.54
CA HIS A 14 31.93 11.09 -48.55
C HIS A 14 31.83 11.69 -47.14
N LEU A 15 30.88 11.21 -46.35
CA LEU A 15 30.62 11.70 -45.01
C LEU A 15 31.22 10.75 -43.97
N ALA A 16 31.86 11.33 -42.96
CA ALA A 16 32.24 10.64 -41.74
C ALA A 16 31.55 11.29 -40.53
N GLU A 17 31.16 10.47 -39.56
CA GLU A 17 30.61 10.93 -38.29
C GLU A 17 31.72 10.97 -37.24
N VAL A 18 31.89 12.13 -36.63
CA VAL A 18 32.79 12.34 -35.49
C VAL A 18 31.93 12.40 -34.24
N VAL A 19 31.93 11.30 -33.48
CA VAL A 19 31.30 11.22 -32.16
C VAL A 19 32.32 11.65 -31.12
N PHE A 20 31.96 12.61 -30.26
CA PHE A 20 32.77 13.01 -29.13
C PHE A 20 31.95 12.96 -27.83
N ASP A 21 32.52 12.31 -26.84
CA ASP A 21 31.99 12.17 -25.48
C ASP A 21 33.00 12.80 -24.52
N ASP A 22 33.04 14.13 -24.53
CA ASP A 22 33.89 14.88 -23.62
C ASP A 22 33.09 15.97 -22.91
N SER A 23 33.13 15.94 -21.58
CA SER A 23 32.55 16.97 -20.72
C SER A 23 33.26 18.32 -20.81
N LYS A 24 34.49 18.37 -21.35
CA LYS A 24 35.34 19.57 -21.39
C LYS A 24 35.38 20.26 -22.75
N THR A 25 34.99 19.58 -23.83
CA THR A 25 35.07 20.12 -25.18
C THR A 25 33.68 20.46 -25.69
N THR A 26 33.45 21.73 -26.01
CA THR A 26 32.19 22.19 -26.61
C THR A 26 32.12 21.79 -28.08
N VAL A 27 30.88 21.67 -28.58
CA VAL A 27 30.57 21.46 -30.00
C VAL A 27 31.30 22.48 -30.89
N GLU A 28 31.38 23.74 -30.46
CA GLU A 28 32.02 24.81 -31.22
C GLU A 28 33.56 24.66 -31.26
N GLN A 29 34.17 24.20 -30.17
CA GLN A 29 35.60 23.87 -30.15
C GLN A 29 35.92 22.70 -31.09
N MET A 30 35.06 21.66 -31.14
CA MET A 30 35.24 20.55 -32.07
C MET A 30 35.05 20.97 -33.54
N LYS A 31 34.06 21.82 -33.84
CA LYS A 31 33.90 22.38 -35.19
C LYS A 31 35.14 23.13 -35.65
N ASN A 32 35.70 23.97 -34.79
CA ASN A 32 36.91 24.75 -35.10
C ASN A 32 38.10 23.82 -35.36
N LEU A 33 38.29 22.80 -34.51
CA LEU A 33 39.35 21.81 -34.70
C LEU A 33 39.22 21.05 -36.04
N LEU A 34 38.00 20.64 -36.40
CA LEU A 34 37.75 19.94 -37.66
C LEU A 34 38.03 20.85 -38.87
N ALA A 35 37.59 22.11 -38.82
CA ALA A 35 37.87 23.09 -39.86
C ALA A 35 39.37 23.38 -40.01
N GLU A 36 40.11 23.51 -38.91
CA GLU A 36 41.57 23.69 -38.91
C GLU A 36 42.31 22.49 -39.53
N ASN A 37 41.76 21.28 -39.42
CA ASN A 37 42.30 20.07 -40.02
C ASN A 37 41.77 19.80 -41.45
N GLY A 38 41.10 20.77 -42.07
CA GLY A 38 40.64 20.70 -43.46
C GLY A 38 39.37 19.88 -43.68
N TYR A 39 38.66 19.51 -42.61
CA TYR A 39 37.36 18.84 -42.70
C TYR A 39 36.23 19.87 -42.76
N ALA A 40 35.40 19.79 -43.81
CA ALA A 40 34.22 20.65 -43.92
C ALA A 40 33.07 20.07 -43.09
N VAL A 41 32.63 20.81 -42.06
CA VAL A 41 31.47 20.45 -41.24
C VAL A 41 30.19 20.66 -42.05
N GLU A 42 29.40 19.59 -42.21
CA GLU A 42 28.16 19.64 -42.98
C GLU A 42 26.93 19.77 -42.07
N SER A 43 26.91 19.03 -40.97
CA SER A 43 25.86 19.14 -39.97
C SER A 43 26.38 18.81 -38.57
N VAL A 44 25.71 19.37 -37.57
CA VAL A 44 26.01 19.12 -36.16
C VAL A 44 24.72 18.69 -35.48
N ARG A 45 24.77 17.57 -34.79
CA ARG A 45 23.71 17.09 -33.92
C ARG A 45 24.27 16.99 -32.50
N ASN A 46 23.68 17.72 -31.56
CA ASN A 46 23.93 17.42 -30.14
C ASN A 46 23.32 16.05 -29.86
N GLU A 47 24.02 15.19 -29.12
CA GLU A 47 23.36 14.03 -28.54
C GLU A 47 22.31 14.55 -27.56
N ARG A 48 21.06 14.12 -27.79
CA ARG A 48 19.96 14.40 -26.87
C ARG A 48 20.03 13.41 -25.72
N SER A 49 19.87 13.92 -24.53
CA SER A 49 19.73 13.12 -23.31
C SER A 49 18.30 12.61 -23.21
N ALA A 50 18.12 11.44 -22.61
CA ALA A 50 16.79 11.04 -22.17
C ALA A 50 16.33 11.95 -21.01
N PRO A 51 15.01 12.13 -20.82
CA PRO A 51 14.50 12.78 -19.63
C PRO A 51 14.90 11.99 -18.36
N SER A 52 14.71 12.60 -17.20
CA SER A 52 14.81 11.96 -15.89
C SER A 52 13.42 11.86 -15.28
N ALA A 53 12.94 10.64 -15.10
CA ALA A 53 11.71 10.35 -14.36
C ALA A 53 12.01 10.43 -12.86
N ASP A 54 11.09 11.00 -12.10
CA ASP A 54 11.06 10.96 -10.63
C ASP A 54 9.62 10.66 -10.22
N ALA A 55 9.40 9.46 -9.68
CA ALA A 55 8.09 8.97 -9.25
C ALA A 55 7.75 9.40 -7.80
N GLY A 56 8.64 10.13 -7.15
CA GLY A 56 8.55 10.52 -5.75
C GLY A 56 8.92 9.40 -4.78
N THR A 57 8.87 9.73 -3.49
CA THR A 57 9.15 8.76 -2.41
C THR A 57 8.00 7.79 -2.20
N ASP A 58 8.32 6.61 -1.65
CA ASP A 58 7.33 5.63 -1.17
C ASP A 58 6.30 6.22 -0.21
N ARG A 59 5.12 5.59 -0.15
CA ARG A 59 3.95 6.08 0.59
C ARG A 59 3.27 5.00 1.41
N ASP A 60 2.61 5.42 2.48
CA ASP A 60 1.71 4.59 3.28
C ASP A 60 0.26 5.09 3.12
N ALA A 61 -0.71 4.18 3.09
CA ALA A 61 -2.12 4.54 3.03
C ALA A 61 -3.01 3.55 3.79
N GLN A 62 -4.14 4.07 4.30
CA GLN A 62 -5.19 3.26 4.88
C GLN A 62 -6.19 2.83 3.78
N PRO A 63 -6.78 1.62 3.85
CA PRO A 63 -7.80 1.18 2.90
C PRO A 63 -8.94 2.19 2.73
N GLY A 64 -9.33 2.47 1.50
CA GLY A 64 -10.41 3.41 1.15
C GLY A 64 -10.01 4.90 1.15
N MET A 65 -8.79 5.24 1.57
CA MET A 65 -8.29 6.62 1.48
C MET A 65 -7.78 6.95 0.08
N PRO A 66 -7.85 8.22 -0.34
CA PRO A 66 -7.22 8.67 -1.57
C PRO A 66 -5.69 8.62 -1.46
N VAL A 67 -5.03 8.21 -2.55
CA VAL A 67 -3.58 8.18 -2.72
C VAL A 67 -3.24 8.92 -4.01
N MET A 68 -2.34 9.90 -3.90
CA MET A 68 -1.84 10.69 -5.03
C MET A 68 -0.38 10.31 -5.31
N LEU A 69 -0.10 9.91 -6.55
CA LEU A 69 1.27 9.74 -7.05
C LEU A 69 1.79 11.09 -7.53
N ASP A 70 3.11 11.30 -7.55
CA ASP A 70 3.68 12.62 -7.88
C ASP A 70 4.90 12.54 -8.80
N GLY A 71 4.68 12.85 -10.08
CA GLY A 71 5.73 12.88 -11.09
C GLY A 71 6.34 14.26 -11.31
N SER A 72 5.94 15.27 -10.53
CA SER A 72 6.24 16.69 -10.80
C SER A 72 7.72 17.06 -10.71
N ALA A 73 8.54 16.22 -10.05
CA ALA A 73 9.99 16.39 -9.97
C ALA A 73 10.75 15.87 -11.21
N SER A 74 10.05 15.22 -12.15
CA SER A 74 10.66 14.77 -13.41
C SER A 74 11.16 15.97 -14.23
N SER A 75 12.28 15.80 -14.93
CA SER A 75 12.91 16.88 -15.69
C SER A 75 13.54 16.37 -16.99
N ASP A 76 13.73 17.28 -17.95
CA ASP A 76 14.49 17.01 -19.17
C ASP A 76 15.58 18.09 -19.30
N PRO A 77 16.86 17.73 -19.46
CA PRO A 77 17.94 18.71 -19.52
C PRO A 77 18.01 19.46 -20.87
N ASP A 78 17.40 18.92 -21.92
CA ASP A 78 17.43 19.42 -23.29
C ASP A 78 16.10 20.08 -23.72
N GLY A 79 15.06 20.03 -22.89
CA GLY A 79 13.78 20.68 -23.16
C GLY A 79 12.67 20.35 -22.15
N ASP A 80 11.43 20.24 -22.66
CA ASP A 80 10.24 19.93 -21.86
C ASP A 80 9.84 18.46 -22.01
N ILE A 81 9.30 17.90 -20.92
CA ILE A 81 8.61 16.60 -20.94
C ILE A 81 7.28 16.76 -21.68
N SER A 82 7.05 15.93 -22.70
CA SER A 82 5.84 15.96 -23.53
C SER A 82 4.73 15.03 -23.04
N LYS A 83 5.08 13.98 -22.28
CA LYS A 83 4.13 12.97 -21.82
C LYS A 83 4.55 12.35 -20.48
N TYR A 84 3.55 12.12 -19.63
CA TYR A 84 3.63 11.27 -18.44
C TYR A 84 2.76 10.04 -18.66
N LEU A 85 3.18 8.90 -18.12
CA LEU A 85 2.38 7.68 -18.10
C LEU A 85 2.68 6.88 -16.84
N TRP A 86 1.65 6.68 -16.03
CA TRP A 86 1.69 5.84 -14.84
C TRP A 86 1.10 4.46 -15.14
N GLU A 87 1.83 3.42 -14.76
CA GLU A 87 1.41 2.04 -14.89
C GLU A 87 1.59 1.32 -13.57
N GLN A 88 0.55 0.63 -13.09
CA GLN A 88 0.72 -0.29 -11.99
C GLN A 88 1.44 -1.54 -12.48
N THR A 89 2.56 -1.90 -11.86
CA THR A 89 3.38 -3.05 -12.26
C THR A 89 3.21 -4.25 -11.34
N GLU A 90 2.89 -4.02 -10.06
CA GLU A 90 2.72 -5.08 -9.06
C GLU A 90 1.63 -4.74 -8.02
N GLY A 91 1.18 -5.76 -7.30
CA GLY A 91 0.17 -5.63 -6.25
C GLY A 91 -1.27 -5.79 -6.74
N MET A 92 -2.22 -5.54 -5.84
CA MET A 92 -3.66 -5.62 -6.13
C MET A 92 -4.08 -4.54 -7.14
N PRO A 93 -4.80 -4.87 -8.23
CA PRO A 93 -5.10 -3.91 -9.28
C PRO A 93 -5.96 -2.75 -8.77
N VAL A 94 -5.54 -1.52 -9.05
CA VAL A 94 -6.33 -0.29 -8.82
C VAL A 94 -6.62 0.41 -10.14
N THR A 95 -7.63 1.28 -10.12
CA THR A 95 -7.94 2.15 -11.27
C THR A 95 -7.30 3.51 -11.07
N LEU A 96 -6.45 3.92 -12.02
CA LEU A 96 -6.01 5.31 -12.18
C LEU A 96 -6.93 5.97 -13.22
N PRO A 97 -7.82 6.92 -12.84
CA PRO A 97 -8.76 7.51 -13.79
C PRO A 97 -8.08 8.31 -14.90
N ASP A 98 -6.96 8.94 -14.60
CA ASP A 98 -6.10 9.63 -15.57
C ASP A 98 -4.64 9.25 -15.34
N PRO A 99 -4.16 8.12 -15.90
CA PRO A 99 -2.78 7.69 -15.74
C PRO A 99 -1.78 8.60 -16.47
N SER A 100 -2.23 9.59 -17.24
CA SER A 100 -1.37 10.54 -17.96
C SER A 100 -1.18 11.86 -17.23
N ALA A 101 -1.87 12.07 -16.10
CA ALA A 101 -1.66 13.22 -15.24
C ALA A 101 -0.27 13.20 -14.61
N ILE A 102 0.27 14.39 -14.31
CA ILE A 102 1.52 14.53 -13.53
C ILE A 102 1.32 13.94 -12.12
N GLN A 103 0.13 14.15 -11.55
CA GLN A 103 -0.26 13.69 -10.22
C GLN A 103 -1.59 12.93 -10.27
N PRO A 104 -1.61 11.67 -10.73
CA PRO A 104 -2.83 10.88 -10.75
C PRO A 104 -3.21 10.46 -9.32
N GLU A 105 -4.51 10.25 -9.10
CA GLU A 105 -5.07 9.81 -7.82
C GLU A 105 -5.81 8.48 -7.99
N PHE A 106 -5.72 7.61 -6.98
CA PHE A 106 -6.55 6.41 -6.87
C PHE A 106 -7.05 6.23 -5.43
N THR A 107 -8.09 5.43 -5.25
CA THR A 107 -8.53 5.00 -3.92
C THR A 107 -7.78 3.74 -3.50
N ALA A 108 -7.13 3.77 -2.34
CA ALA A 108 -6.48 2.61 -1.74
C ALA A 108 -7.43 1.42 -1.65
N PRO A 109 -7.05 0.23 -2.17
CA PRO A 109 -7.93 -0.93 -2.19
C PRO A 109 -8.13 -1.51 -0.78
N ASP A 110 -9.13 -2.37 -0.64
CA ASP A 110 -9.26 -3.21 0.54
C ASP A 110 -8.25 -4.35 0.46
N ALA A 111 -7.16 -4.24 1.22
CA ALA A 111 -6.03 -5.16 1.20
C ALA A 111 -6.16 -6.34 2.17
N GLY A 112 -7.34 -6.55 2.76
CA GLY A 112 -7.52 -7.58 3.79
C GLY A 112 -6.75 -7.25 5.07
N THR A 113 -6.45 -8.27 5.86
CA THR A 113 -5.87 -8.10 7.21
C THR A 113 -4.37 -7.95 7.25
N ASP A 114 -3.70 -8.48 6.23
CA ASP A 114 -2.23 -8.50 6.15
C ASP A 114 -1.69 -7.26 5.42
N GLY A 115 -2.58 -6.43 4.87
CA GLY A 115 -2.21 -5.32 4.01
C GLY A 115 -1.72 -5.79 2.64
N THR A 116 -1.23 -4.85 1.84
CA THR A 116 -0.60 -5.15 0.55
C THR A 116 0.36 -4.05 0.13
N VAL A 117 1.23 -4.35 -0.83
CA VAL A 117 2.12 -3.37 -1.46
C VAL A 117 1.73 -3.23 -2.91
N LEU A 118 1.56 -2.00 -3.37
CA LEU A 118 1.33 -1.66 -4.77
C LEU A 118 2.59 -0.99 -5.33
N THR A 119 3.02 -1.40 -6.52
CA THR A 119 4.16 -0.77 -7.21
C THR A 119 3.66 -0.09 -8.46
N PHE A 120 4.02 1.19 -8.63
CA PHE A 120 3.71 1.98 -9.81
C PHE A 120 4.99 2.42 -10.49
N ARG A 121 4.98 2.39 -11.83
CA ARG A 121 6.06 2.89 -12.68
C ARG A 121 5.59 4.15 -13.40
N LEU A 122 6.31 5.24 -13.22
CA LEU A 122 6.22 6.43 -14.06
C LEU A 122 7.11 6.24 -15.28
N THR A 123 6.59 6.54 -16.47
CA THR A 123 7.37 6.75 -17.69
C THR A 123 7.16 8.18 -18.16
N VAL A 124 8.24 8.94 -18.33
CA VAL A 124 8.20 10.28 -18.94
C VAL A 124 8.82 10.22 -20.32
N THR A 125 8.26 10.96 -21.27
CA THR A 125 8.77 11.06 -22.65
C THR A 125 8.99 12.53 -23.00
N ASP A 126 10.13 12.83 -23.60
CA ASP A 126 10.46 14.18 -24.06
C ASP A 126 9.75 14.53 -25.37
N SER A 127 9.97 15.75 -25.86
CA SER A 127 9.43 16.21 -27.16
C SER A 127 10.01 15.50 -28.39
N THR A 128 11.06 14.68 -28.25
CA THR A 128 11.69 13.93 -29.34
C THR A 128 11.57 12.43 -29.29
N GLY A 129 10.81 11.91 -28.32
CA GLY A 129 10.49 10.50 -28.17
C GLY A 129 11.48 9.71 -27.30
N PHE A 130 12.49 10.35 -26.71
CA PHE A 130 13.29 9.72 -25.66
C PHE A 130 12.46 9.58 -24.39
N TYR A 131 12.68 8.51 -23.64
CA TYR A 131 11.92 8.23 -22.43
C TYR A 131 12.79 7.64 -21.33
N SER A 132 12.35 7.84 -20.11
CA SER A 132 12.90 7.24 -18.89
C SER A 132 11.76 6.79 -18.01
N GLY A 133 12.04 5.93 -17.03
CA GLY A 133 11.06 5.61 -16.01
C GLY A 133 11.65 5.38 -14.64
N ASP A 134 10.80 5.57 -13.64
CA ASP A 134 11.09 5.45 -12.22
C ASP A 134 9.90 4.80 -11.52
N SER A 135 10.11 4.19 -10.35
CA SER A 135 9.08 3.45 -9.64
C SER A 135 8.90 3.93 -8.21
N VAL A 136 7.66 3.86 -7.73
CA VAL A 136 7.26 4.17 -6.36
C VAL A 136 6.41 3.05 -5.79
N THR A 137 6.58 2.76 -4.50
CA THR A 137 5.74 1.79 -3.79
C THR A 137 4.75 2.47 -2.86
N VAL A 138 3.57 1.87 -2.74
CA VAL A 138 2.52 2.30 -1.81
C VAL A 138 2.16 1.11 -0.92
N HIS A 139 2.45 1.25 0.37
CA HIS A 139 2.09 0.30 1.41
C HIS A 139 0.67 0.56 1.89
N ILE A 140 -0.23 -0.39 1.67
CA ILE A 140 -1.62 -0.33 2.13
C ILE A 140 -1.71 -1.14 3.42
N ALA A 141 -2.11 -0.47 4.50
CA ALA A 141 -2.27 -1.13 5.80
C ALA A 141 -3.37 -2.20 5.76
N GLY A 142 -3.19 -3.26 6.54
CA GLY A 142 -4.22 -4.25 6.78
C GLY A 142 -5.37 -3.70 7.61
N LYS A 143 -6.58 -4.24 7.43
CA LYS A 143 -7.72 -3.99 8.31
C LYS A 143 -7.67 -4.92 9.52
N PRO A 144 -8.23 -4.51 10.67
CA PRO A 144 -8.43 -5.43 11.78
C PRO A 144 -9.28 -6.63 11.34
N GLU A 145 -8.82 -7.84 11.67
CA GLU A 145 -9.52 -9.08 11.31
C GLU A 145 -10.86 -9.19 12.07
N ILE A 146 -11.98 -9.04 11.35
CA ILE A 146 -13.30 -9.36 11.90
C ILE A 146 -13.46 -10.88 11.88
N ASN A 147 -13.24 -11.50 13.03
CA ASN A 147 -13.26 -12.95 13.16
C ASN A 147 -14.70 -13.49 13.13
N THR A 148 -15.02 -14.29 12.10
CA THR A 148 -16.32 -14.93 11.90
C THR A 148 -16.30 -16.40 12.29
N PHE A 149 -17.15 -16.80 13.26
CA PHE A 149 -17.38 -18.19 13.66
C PHE A 149 -18.85 -18.54 13.40
N ASP A 150 -19.16 -19.19 12.28
CA ASP A 150 -20.54 -19.60 11.92
C ASP A 150 -21.55 -18.43 11.99
N ASP A 151 -21.27 -17.32 11.31
CA ASP A 151 -22.05 -16.05 11.33
C ASP A 151 -21.90 -15.20 12.61
N LEU A 152 -21.14 -15.66 13.62
CA LEU A 152 -20.76 -14.85 14.78
C LEU A 152 -19.53 -14.00 14.49
N LYS A 153 -19.68 -12.69 14.49
CA LYS A 153 -18.60 -11.70 14.47
C LYS A 153 -18.26 -11.26 15.89
N ILE A 154 -16.97 -11.09 16.18
CA ILE A 154 -16.49 -10.47 17.42
C ILE A 154 -15.49 -9.36 17.11
N ARG A 155 -15.46 -8.33 17.96
CA ARG A 155 -14.51 -7.21 17.87
C ARG A 155 -14.21 -6.68 19.27
N ALA A 156 -13.00 -6.19 19.48
CA ALA A 156 -12.65 -5.40 20.65
C ALA A 156 -11.95 -4.11 20.23
N VAL A 157 -12.21 -3.02 20.96
CA VAL A 157 -11.60 -1.70 20.76
C VAL A 157 -10.97 -1.29 22.08
N ILE A 158 -9.64 -1.22 22.10
CA ILE A 158 -8.83 -0.88 23.27
C ILE A 158 -8.70 0.63 23.36
N HIS A 159 -9.06 1.21 24.51
CA HIS A 159 -8.90 2.65 24.72
C HIS A 159 -7.48 2.92 25.23
N THR A 160 -6.59 3.36 24.34
CA THR A 160 -5.22 3.72 24.70
C THR A 160 -5.11 5.17 25.13
N VAL A 161 -4.11 5.48 25.96
CA VAL A 161 -3.79 6.87 26.34
C VAL A 161 -3.07 7.61 25.21
N GLU A 162 -2.29 6.88 24.40
CA GLU A 162 -1.36 7.46 23.42
C GLU A 162 -2.00 7.79 22.07
N LYS A 163 -2.81 6.86 21.53
CA LYS A 163 -3.46 6.99 20.21
C LYS A 163 -4.99 7.11 20.29
N GLY A 164 -5.57 7.04 21.49
CA GLY A 164 -7.01 6.90 21.66
C GLY A 164 -7.48 5.47 21.37
N PRO A 165 -8.75 5.28 20.96
CA PRO A 165 -9.28 3.96 20.67
C PRO A 165 -8.60 3.30 19.47
N ILE A 166 -8.07 2.09 19.65
CA ILE A 166 -7.51 1.25 18.59
C ILE A 166 -8.29 -0.06 18.49
N ASP A 167 -8.34 -0.63 17.30
CA ASP A 167 -8.88 -1.97 17.12
C ASP A 167 -7.90 -3.01 17.65
N ALA A 168 -8.42 -3.95 18.45
CA ALA A 168 -7.61 -5.03 18.97
C ALA A 168 -7.53 -6.19 17.97
N VAL A 169 -6.39 -6.86 17.94
CA VAL A 169 -6.15 -8.04 17.10
C VAL A 169 -6.64 -9.28 17.83
N TRP A 170 -7.47 -10.08 17.17
CA TRP A 170 -7.92 -11.36 17.70
C TRP A 170 -6.90 -12.46 17.42
N GLN A 171 -6.70 -13.34 18.40
CA GLN A 171 -5.95 -14.58 18.24
C GLN A 171 -6.76 -15.74 18.80
N LYS A 172 -7.10 -16.71 17.94
CA LYS A 172 -7.68 -17.98 18.38
C LYS A 172 -6.59 -18.82 19.04
N SER A 173 -6.87 -19.29 20.26
CA SER A 173 -5.96 -20.17 21.02
C SER A 173 -6.37 -21.64 20.93
N GLY A 174 -7.64 -21.92 20.67
CA GLY A 174 -8.11 -23.30 20.57
C GLY A 174 -9.58 -23.43 20.27
N GLU A 175 -9.98 -24.66 19.95
CA GLU A 175 -11.36 -25.05 19.74
C GLU A 175 -11.54 -26.51 20.17
N ASP A 176 -12.69 -26.82 20.74
CA ASP A 176 -13.04 -28.19 21.14
C ASP A 176 -14.53 -28.46 20.94
N LEU A 177 -14.88 -29.75 20.84
CA LEU A 177 -16.24 -30.25 20.78
C LEU A 177 -16.47 -31.21 21.94
N THR A 178 -17.38 -30.85 22.84
CA THR A 178 -17.74 -31.69 23.97
C THR A 178 -18.52 -32.92 23.51
N GLN A 179 -18.52 -33.99 24.33
CA GLN A 179 -19.35 -35.17 24.09
C GLN A 179 -20.85 -34.85 24.02
N GLY A 180 -21.29 -33.76 24.66
CA GLY A 180 -22.67 -33.25 24.62
C GLY A 180 -23.02 -32.50 23.33
N GLY A 181 -22.10 -32.40 22.36
CA GLY A 181 -22.32 -31.70 21.09
C GLY A 181 -22.13 -30.18 21.18
N HIS A 182 -21.67 -29.65 22.31
CA HIS A 182 -21.33 -28.24 22.46
C HIS A 182 -19.97 -27.95 21.84
N ARG A 183 -19.88 -26.89 21.04
CA ARG A 183 -18.61 -26.41 20.48
C ARG A 183 -18.11 -25.24 21.32
N VAL A 184 -16.82 -25.21 21.60
CA VAL A 184 -16.20 -24.15 22.38
C VAL A 184 -15.00 -23.60 21.64
N ILE A 185 -14.92 -22.28 21.54
CA ILE A 185 -13.77 -21.58 20.95
C ILE A 185 -13.17 -20.70 22.05
N TYR A 186 -11.84 -20.72 22.14
CA TYR A 186 -11.07 -19.89 23.04
C TYR A 186 -10.10 -19.03 22.24
N GLY A 187 -9.87 -17.82 22.72
CA GLY A 187 -8.88 -16.92 22.17
C GLY A 187 -8.76 -15.68 23.01
N TYR A 188 -8.12 -14.67 22.46
CA TYR A 188 -7.93 -13.39 23.13
C TYR A 188 -7.76 -12.27 22.12
N PHE A 189 -7.93 -11.05 22.60
CA PHE A 189 -7.56 -9.84 21.89
C PHE A 189 -6.33 -9.20 22.53
N TYR A 190 -5.48 -8.63 21.71
CA TYR A 190 -4.30 -7.88 22.12
C TYR A 190 -4.15 -6.60 21.27
N ALA A 191 -3.49 -5.58 21.81
CA ALA A 191 -3.11 -4.40 21.05
C ALA A 191 -2.00 -4.72 20.05
N SER A 192 -2.12 -4.26 18.80
CA SER A 192 -1.07 -4.47 17.80
C SER A 192 0.23 -3.75 18.19
N PRO A 193 1.42 -4.38 18.04
CA PRO A 193 2.70 -3.69 18.20
C PRO A 193 2.91 -2.55 17.19
N ASP A 194 2.19 -2.56 16.06
CA ASP A 194 2.21 -1.47 15.07
C ASP A 194 1.41 -0.24 15.56
N ASP A 195 0.44 -0.48 16.45
CA ASP A 195 -0.37 0.59 17.04
C ASP A 195 0.29 1.17 18.31
N VAL A 196 0.82 0.33 19.20
CA VAL A 196 1.39 0.73 20.49
C VAL A 196 2.64 -0.10 20.83
N ASN A 197 3.63 0.52 21.49
CA ASN A 197 4.92 -0.12 21.75
C ASN A 197 4.91 -1.26 22.80
N TRP A 198 3.79 -1.40 23.52
CA TRP A 198 3.59 -2.42 24.56
C TRP A 198 2.65 -3.54 24.09
N GLY A 199 2.06 -3.41 22.90
CA GLY A 199 1.14 -4.38 22.33
C GLY A 199 1.85 -5.68 21.97
N SER A 200 1.27 -6.83 22.32
CA SER A 200 1.87 -8.14 22.05
C SER A 200 0.85 -9.27 22.15
N ALA A 201 0.90 -10.23 21.23
CA ALA A 201 0.10 -11.46 21.31
C ALA A 201 0.46 -12.30 22.55
N ASP A 202 1.70 -12.21 23.04
CA ASP A 202 2.16 -12.91 24.24
C ASP A 202 1.72 -12.20 25.55
N ASN A 203 1.14 -11.00 25.45
CA ASN A 203 0.56 -10.25 26.56
C ASN A 203 -0.88 -9.80 26.24
N PRO A 204 -1.87 -10.70 26.26
CA PRO A 204 -3.23 -10.39 25.85
C PRO A 204 -3.95 -9.41 26.76
N ASP A 205 -4.79 -8.56 26.18
CA ASP A 205 -5.51 -7.53 26.91
C ASP A 205 -6.89 -7.99 27.40
N ILE A 206 -7.54 -8.90 26.65
CA ILE A 206 -8.82 -9.51 27.04
C ILE A 206 -8.96 -10.90 26.44
N PHE A 207 -9.39 -11.87 27.24
CA PHE A 207 -9.64 -13.24 26.79
C PHE A 207 -11.11 -13.43 26.42
N VAL A 208 -11.36 -14.34 25.49
CA VAL A 208 -12.70 -14.67 25.02
C VAL A 208 -12.92 -16.17 25.04
N LYS A 209 -14.08 -16.57 25.58
CA LYS A 209 -14.62 -17.91 25.45
C LYS A 209 -15.98 -17.81 24.75
N ILE A 210 -16.10 -18.47 23.62
CA ILE A 210 -17.35 -18.61 22.87
C ILE A 210 -17.88 -20.02 23.10
N TRP A 211 -19.08 -20.13 23.63
CA TRP A 211 -19.76 -21.40 23.86
C TRP A 211 -20.98 -21.50 22.94
N PHE A 212 -20.93 -22.46 22.02
CA PHE A 212 -22.07 -22.86 21.19
C PHE A 212 -22.72 -24.07 21.85
N ASP A 213 -23.85 -23.82 22.51
CA ASP A 213 -24.68 -24.86 23.09
C ASP A 213 -25.32 -25.72 21.98
N ALA A 214 -25.44 -27.03 22.23
CA ALA A 214 -26.12 -27.97 21.34
C ALA A 214 -27.62 -27.65 21.24
N GLY A 215 -28.17 -26.99 22.27
CA GLY A 215 -29.53 -26.44 22.26
C GLY A 215 -29.69 -25.14 21.45
N GLY A 216 -28.62 -24.62 20.84
CA GLY A 216 -28.66 -23.43 19.99
C GLY A 216 -28.39 -22.11 20.70
N ARG A 217 -28.19 -22.08 22.02
CA ARG A 217 -27.70 -20.87 22.71
C ARG A 217 -26.23 -20.62 22.38
N ILE A 218 -25.86 -19.35 22.23
CA ILE A 218 -24.47 -18.93 22.05
C ILE A 218 -24.12 -17.95 23.15
N ASP A 219 -23.02 -18.22 23.85
CA ASP A 219 -22.49 -17.33 24.89
C ASP A 219 -21.10 -16.83 24.49
N VAL A 220 -20.96 -15.53 24.29
CA VAL A 220 -19.67 -14.86 24.08
C VAL A 220 -19.25 -14.22 25.39
N ASN A 221 -18.22 -14.77 26.01
CA ASN A 221 -17.73 -14.34 27.31
C ASN A 221 -16.39 -13.66 27.14
N PHE A 222 -16.33 -12.37 27.43
CA PHE A 222 -15.10 -11.61 27.52
C PHE A 222 -14.68 -11.52 28.99
N PHE A 223 -13.44 -11.85 29.30
CA PHE A 223 -12.92 -11.83 30.66
C PHE A 223 -11.45 -11.44 30.71
N HIS A 224 -11.01 -10.93 31.87
CA HIS A 224 -9.77 -10.16 32.03
C HIS A 224 -9.85 -8.78 31.38
N VAL A 225 -9.03 -7.85 31.88
CA VAL A 225 -8.77 -6.53 31.30
C VAL A 225 -7.40 -6.07 31.82
N SER A 226 -6.49 -5.70 30.93
CA SER A 226 -5.14 -5.18 31.22
C SER A 226 -5.05 -3.65 31.13
N VAL A 227 -5.99 -2.99 30.43
CA VAL A 227 -6.05 -1.54 30.21
C VAL A 227 -7.27 -0.90 30.89
N PRO A 228 -7.37 0.45 30.99
CA PRO A 228 -8.50 1.09 31.68
C PRO A 228 -9.88 0.77 31.09
N GLY A 229 -9.98 0.58 29.77
CA GLY A 229 -11.24 0.30 29.09
C GLY A 229 -11.07 -0.40 27.75
N ILE A 230 -11.91 -1.40 27.51
CA ILE A 230 -12.01 -2.12 26.23
C ILE A 230 -13.49 -2.24 25.88
N ASP A 231 -13.91 -1.64 24.77
CA ASP A 231 -15.23 -1.89 24.22
C ASP A 231 -15.21 -3.24 23.50
N VAL A 232 -16.16 -4.11 23.83
CA VAL A 232 -16.31 -5.42 23.21
C VAL A 232 -17.64 -5.52 22.47
N TYR A 233 -17.60 -6.17 21.33
CA TYR A 233 -18.75 -6.32 20.44
C TYR A 233 -18.85 -7.78 20.04
N SER A 234 -20.09 -8.26 19.94
CA SER A 234 -20.37 -9.43 19.12
C SER A 234 -21.62 -9.21 18.31
N ASP A 235 -21.70 -9.87 17.17
CA ASP A 235 -22.87 -9.81 16.30
C ASP A 235 -23.05 -11.17 15.65
N TYR A 236 -24.14 -11.84 16.00
CA TYR A 236 -24.51 -13.11 15.39
C TYR A 236 -25.52 -12.82 14.29
N LEU A 237 -25.06 -12.86 13.03
CA LEU A 237 -25.86 -12.45 11.87
C LEU A 237 -27.04 -13.41 11.64
N ASN A 238 -28.13 -13.18 12.36
CA ASN A 238 -29.46 -13.68 12.05
C ASN A 238 -30.46 -12.51 12.12
N ASP A 239 -31.51 -12.52 11.29
CA ASP A 239 -32.46 -11.40 11.13
C ASP A 239 -33.22 -11.01 12.43
N THR A 240 -33.01 -11.73 13.54
CA THR A 240 -33.81 -11.62 14.77
C THR A 240 -33.05 -11.16 16.01
N ASN A 241 -31.71 -11.28 16.08
CA ASN A 241 -30.93 -10.90 17.25
C ASN A 241 -30.01 -9.71 16.92
N PRO A 242 -30.19 -8.54 17.56
CA PRO A 242 -29.26 -7.43 17.37
C PRO A 242 -27.89 -7.77 17.97
N GLY A 243 -26.83 -7.28 17.33
CA GLY A 243 -25.48 -7.33 17.90
C GLY A 243 -25.41 -6.67 19.28
N GLN A 244 -24.53 -7.19 20.13
CA GLN A 244 -24.35 -6.76 21.51
C GLN A 244 -23.03 -6.03 21.69
N LYS A 245 -23.05 -5.02 22.57
CA LYS A 245 -21.89 -4.23 22.98
C LYS A 245 -21.79 -4.23 24.50
N GLY A 246 -20.56 -4.28 25.02
CA GLY A 246 -20.24 -3.93 26.40
C GLY A 246 -18.90 -3.21 26.49
N THR A 247 -18.57 -2.75 27.69
CA THR A 247 -17.26 -2.16 27.99
C THR A 247 -16.69 -2.88 29.20
N ALA A 248 -15.56 -3.55 29.01
CA ALA A 248 -14.79 -4.17 30.06
C ALA A 248 -13.81 -3.14 30.63
N THR A 249 -13.70 -3.08 31.96
CA THR A 249 -12.80 -2.16 32.68
C THR A 249 -12.05 -2.91 33.77
N LEU A 250 -11.06 -2.25 34.39
CA LEU A 250 -10.32 -2.84 35.52
C LEU A 250 -11.23 -3.25 36.69
N GLU A 251 -12.38 -2.59 36.86
CA GLU A 251 -13.40 -2.89 37.88
C GLU A 251 -14.46 -3.88 37.36
N ARG A 252 -14.75 -3.87 36.06
CA ARG A 252 -15.71 -4.74 35.40
C ARG A 252 -15.01 -5.64 34.39
N ARG A 253 -14.39 -6.71 34.89
CA ARG A 253 -13.54 -7.62 34.10
C ARG A 253 -14.28 -8.79 33.44
N TYR A 254 -15.62 -8.73 33.39
CA TYR A 254 -16.43 -9.77 32.78
C TYR A 254 -17.62 -9.15 32.03
N ILE A 255 -17.74 -9.49 30.76
CA ILE A 255 -18.86 -9.13 29.88
C ILE A 255 -19.36 -10.40 29.20
N ARG A 256 -20.67 -10.62 29.23
CA ARG A 256 -21.33 -11.74 28.56
C ARG A 256 -22.32 -11.21 27.54
N HIS A 257 -22.22 -11.69 26.32
CA HIS A 257 -23.24 -11.53 25.28
C HIS A 257 -23.91 -12.90 25.04
N GLU A 258 -25.23 -12.94 24.98
CA GLU A 258 -26.01 -14.18 24.84
C GLU A 258 -26.93 -14.11 23.60
N TYR A 259 -26.89 -15.13 22.75
CA TYR A 259 -27.75 -15.26 21.57
C TYR A 259 -28.50 -16.59 21.61
N LEU A 260 -29.64 -16.65 20.93
CA LEU A 260 -30.38 -17.89 20.69
C LEU A 260 -30.52 -18.14 19.20
N ARG A 261 -30.08 -19.32 18.75
CA ARG A 261 -30.36 -19.83 17.41
C ARG A 261 -31.77 -20.41 17.40
N ILE A 262 -32.64 -19.87 16.54
CA ILE A 262 -33.90 -20.53 16.22
C ILE A 262 -33.54 -21.77 15.38
N VAL A 263 -33.49 -22.93 16.03
CA VAL A 263 -33.43 -24.20 15.31
C VAL A 263 -34.82 -24.43 14.76
N ASN A 264 -35.07 -24.05 13.50
CA ASN A 264 -36.28 -24.46 12.83
C ASN A 264 -36.30 -26.00 12.84
N ALA A 265 -37.23 -26.58 13.60
CA ALA A 265 -37.46 -28.01 13.61
C ALA A 265 -37.73 -28.43 12.16
N ARG A 266 -36.92 -29.35 11.64
CA ARG A 266 -37.19 -30.01 10.36
C ARG A 266 -38.45 -30.86 10.46
#